data_AF-A0A0J6SXH3-F1
#
_entry.id   AF-A0A0J6SXH3-F1
#
_cell.length_a   1.000
_cell.length_b   1.000
_cell.length_c   1.000
_cell.angle_alpha   90.00
_cell.angle_beta   90.00
_cell.angle_gamma   90.00
#
_symmetry.space_group_name_H-M   'P 1'
#
loop_
_entity.id
_entity.type
_entity.pdbx_description
1 polymer ?
#
loop_
_entity_poly.entity_id
_entity_poly.type
_entity_poly.pdbx_seq_one_letter_code
_entity_poly.pdbx_strand_id
1 'polypeptide(L)'
;MSLPDGGLLKRSLVIAGHRTSVSLEAAFWEALRQLASARGLSVQALVGRIDAERGGQNLSSAIRVFVLRAVWPGEGADGSAGA
;
A
#
# COMPACT_ATOMS: atom_id res chain seq x y z
N MET A 1 -17.59 1.37 11.02
CA MET A 1 -16.24 1.84 10.64
C MET A 1 -16.43 2.91 9.58
N SER A 2 -16.31 4.19 9.94
CA SER A 2 -16.48 5.29 8.98
C SER A 2 -15.18 5.43 8.19
N LEU A 3 -15.25 5.35 6.86
CA LEU A 3 -14.11 5.71 6.02
C LEU A 3 -13.89 7.23 6.17
N PRO A 4 -12.65 7.70 6.39
CA PRO A 4 -12.37 9.14 6.39
C PRO A 4 -12.74 9.73 5.02
N ASP A 5 -13.19 10.98 5.00
CA ASP A 5 -13.60 11.70 3.78
C ASP A 5 -12.60 11.51 2.64
N GLY A 6 -13.10 11.35 1.41
CA GLY A 6 -12.34 10.97 0.20
C GLY A 6 -11.29 11.98 -0.30
N GLY A 7 -10.82 12.89 0.57
CA GLY A 7 -9.82 13.89 0.25
C GLY A 7 -8.46 13.27 -0.09
N LEU A 8 -7.83 13.79 -1.15
CA LEU A 8 -6.44 13.51 -1.48
C LEU A 8 -5.52 14.15 -0.43
N LEU A 9 -4.71 13.33 0.24
CA LEU A 9 -3.69 13.74 1.20
C LEU A 9 -2.30 13.53 0.59
N LYS A 10 -1.51 14.61 0.61
CA LYS A 10 -0.09 14.56 0.23
C LYS A 10 0.78 14.32 1.45
N ARG A 11 1.68 13.34 1.38
CA ARG A 11 2.69 13.08 2.42
C ARG A 11 4.07 12.92 1.81
N SER A 12 5.08 13.44 2.49
CA SER A 12 6.48 13.15 2.17
C SER A 12 6.96 11.97 3.00
N LEU A 13 7.59 11.00 2.34
CA LEU A 13 8.19 9.82 2.94
C LEU A 13 9.64 9.73 2.50
N VAL A 14 10.51 9.17 3.34
CA VAL A 14 11.88 8.83 2.93
C VAL A 14 11.89 7.36 2.52
N ILE A 15 12.11 7.08 1.24
CA ILE A 15 12.11 5.72 0.68
C ILE A 15 13.47 5.49 0.04
N ALA A 16 14.15 4.40 0.43
CA ALA A 16 15.48 4.07 -0.08
C ALA A 16 16.51 5.23 0.02
N GLY A 17 16.41 6.08 1.05
CA GLY A 17 17.27 7.26 1.22
C GLY A 17 16.84 8.51 0.44
N HIS A 18 15.81 8.42 -0.41
CA HIS A 18 15.30 9.54 -1.18
C HIS A 18 13.95 10.03 -0.63
N ARG A 19 13.76 11.35 -0.60
CA ARG A 19 12.48 11.95 -0.18
C ARG A 19 11.48 11.91 -1.34
N THR A 20 10.41 11.15 -1.16
CA THR A 20 9.34 10.98 -2.14
C THR A 20 8.05 11.58 -1.60
N SER A 21 7.38 12.40 -2.40
CA SER A 21 6.06 12.93 -2.05
C SER A 21 4.97 12.15 -2.76
N VAL A 22 4.00 11.63 -2.00
CA VAL A 22 2.90 10.80 -2.50
C VAL A 22 1.58 11.46 -2.15
N SER A 23 0.69 11.60 -3.14
CA SER A 23 -0.69 12.05 -2.97
C SER A 23 -1.64 10.88 -3.12
N LEU A 24 -2.40 10.57 -2.07
CA LEU A 24 -3.32 9.43 -1.97
C LEU A 24 -4.55 9.81 -1.16
N GLU A 25 -5.68 9.19 -1.48
CA GLU A 25 -6.94 9.37 -0.77
C GLU A 25 -6.78 8.94 0.69
N ALA A 26 -7.46 9.64 1.62
CA ALA A 26 -7.35 9.38 3.05
C ALA A 26 -7.64 7.91 3.40
N ALA A 27 -8.62 7.30 2.74
CA ALA A 27 -8.96 5.88 2.90
C ALA A 27 -7.78 4.95 2.58
N PHE A 28 -7.02 5.23 1.52
CA PHE A 28 -5.83 4.42 1.18
C PHE A 28 -4.71 4.60 2.20
N TRP A 29 -4.51 5.80 2.74
CA TRP A 29 -3.54 6.02 3.81
C TRP A 29 -3.88 5.23 5.07
N GLU A 30 -5.14 5.23 5.48
CA GLU A 30 -5.59 4.49 6.66
C GLU A 30 -5.51 2.97 6.44
N ALA A 31 -5.87 2.48 5.26
CA ALA A 31 -5.69 1.07 4.91
C ALA A 31 -4.20 0.67 4.91
N LEU A 32 -3.31 1.52 4.38
CA LEU A 32 -1.86 1.32 4.44
C LEU A 32 -1.35 1.20 5.88
N ARG A 33 -1.82 2.06 6.80
CA ARG A 33 -1.46 1.99 8.22
C ARG A 33 -1.91 0.68 8.85
N GLN A 34 -3.14 0.26 8.57
CA GLN A 34 -3.68 -1.00 9.10
C GLN A 34 -2.88 -2.20 8.58
N LEU A 35 -2.58 -2.25 7.28
CA LEU A 35 -1.77 -3.31 6.68
C LEU A 35 -0.33 -3.31 7.22
N ALA A 36 0.27 -2.14 7.41
CA ALA A 36 1.60 -2.02 8.00
C ALA A 36 1.60 -2.54 9.44
N SER A 37 0.63 -2.11 10.25
CA SER A 37 0.47 -2.57 11.64
C SER A 37 0.24 -4.08 11.73
N ALA A 38 -0.63 -4.64 10.88
CA ALA A 38 -0.89 -6.08 10.83
C ALA A 38 0.36 -6.91 10.47
N ARG A 39 1.31 -6.31 9.73
CA ARG A 39 2.57 -6.94 9.34
C ARG A 39 3.74 -6.58 10.27
N GLY A 40 3.53 -5.81 11.34
CA GLY A 40 4.60 -5.34 12.22
C GLY A 40 5.61 -4.41 11.55
N LEU A 41 5.19 -3.71 10.49
CA LEU A 41 6.03 -2.80 9.71
C LEU A 41 5.62 -1.34 9.93
N SER A 42 6.55 -0.41 9.74
CA SER A 42 6.19 1.01 9.58
C SER A 42 5.58 1.24 8.20
N VAL A 43 4.73 2.28 8.06
CA VAL A 43 4.18 2.68 6.75
C VAL A 43 5.30 2.95 5.75
N GLN A 44 6.38 3.59 6.19
CA GLN A 44 7.54 3.86 5.34
C GLN A 44 8.22 2.57 4.84
N ALA A 45 8.37 1.57 5.70
CA ALA A 45 8.94 0.27 5.32
C ALA A 45 8.03 -0.47 4.33
N LEU A 46 6.71 -0.47 4.56
CA LEU A 46 5.76 -1.09 3.65
C LEU A 46 5.73 -0.39 2.29
N VAL A 47 5.68 0.95 2.28
CA VAL A 47 5.74 1.75 1.06
C VAL A 47 7.07 1.53 0.35
N GLY A 48 8.19 1.38 1.07
CA GLY A 48 9.48 1.06 0.46
C GLY A 48 9.54 -0.30 -0.22
N ARG A 49 8.85 -1.32 0.31
CA ARG A 49 8.70 -2.62 -0.38
C ARG A 49 7.89 -2.48 -1.67
N ILE A 50 6.75 -1.78 -1.59
CA ILE A 50 5.93 -1.47 -2.78
C ILE A 50 6.75 -0.69 -3.81
N ASP A 51 7.57 0.26 -3.35
CA ASP A 51 8.47 1.04 -4.21
C ASP A 51 9.45 0.11 -4.95
N ALA A 52 10.11 -0.82 -4.25
CA ALA A 52 11.03 -1.77 -4.88
C ALA A 52 10.35 -2.72 -5.88
N GLU A 53 9.10 -3.12 -5.63
CA GLU A 53 8.37 -4.12 -6.43
C GLU A 53 7.58 -3.51 -7.60
N ARG A 54 7.34 -2.19 -7.63
CA ARG A 54 6.43 -1.56 -8.60
C ARG A 54 6.90 -1.56 -10.07
N GLY A 55 8.15 -1.97 -10.35
CA GLY A 55 8.67 -2.10 -11.71
C GLY A 55 8.57 -0.82 -12.56
N GLY A 56 8.76 0.36 -11.95
CA GLY A 56 8.67 1.67 -12.64
C GLY A 56 7.28 2.31 -12.68
N GLN A 57 6.23 1.65 -12.18
CA GLN A 57 4.91 2.27 -12.04
C GLN A 57 4.94 3.46 -11.08
N ASN A 58 3.97 4.37 -11.19
CA ASN A 58 3.83 5.45 -10.22
C ASN A 58 3.53 4.87 -8.83
N LEU A 59 4.24 5.36 -7.81
CA LEU A 59 4.12 4.86 -6.44
C LEU A 59 2.69 4.97 -5.89
N SER A 60 1.96 6.03 -6.22
CA SER A 60 0.57 6.17 -5.77
C SER A 60 -0.34 5.10 -6.39
N SER A 61 -0.15 4.77 -7.67
CA SER A 61 -0.91 3.71 -8.34
C SER A 61 -0.58 2.34 -7.75
N ALA A 62 0.71 2.05 -7.58
CA ALA A 62 1.19 0.80 -6.98
C ALA A 62 0.61 0.58 -5.57
N ILE A 63 0.54 1.65 -4.76
CA ILE A 63 -0.08 1.60 -3.44
C ILE A 63 -1.57 1.27 -3.52
N ARG A 64 -2.35 1.93 -4.40
CA ARG A 64 -3.79 1.66 -4.53
C ARG A 64 -4.05 0.21 -4.92
N VAL A 65 -3.30 -0.31 -5.90
CA VAL A 65 -3.41 -1.71 -6.34
C VAL A 65 -3.00 -2.67 -5.22
N PHE A 66 -1.94 -2.36 -4.48
CA PHE A 66 -1.51 -3.18 -3.34
C PHE A 66 -2.57 -3.26 -2.25
N VAL A 67 -3.17 -2.13 -1.87
CA VAL A 67 -4.26 -2.09 -0.88
C VAL A 67 -5.48 -2.85 -1.41
N LEU A 68 -5.85 -2.64 -2.68
CA LEU A 68 -6.96 -3.34 -3.30
C LEU A 68 -6.76 -4.86 -3.27
N ARG A 69 -5.59 -5.37 -3.65
CA ARG A 69 -5.26 -6.80 -3.58
C ARG A 69 -5.34 -7.38 -2.18
N ALA A 70 -5.07 -6.58 -1.15
CA ALA A 70 -5.14 -7.04 0.23
C ALA A 70 -6.59 -7.23 0.74
N VAL A 71 -7.57 -6.56 0.12
CA VAL A 71 -8.99 -6.60 0.53
C VAL A 71 -9.89 -7.26 -0.50
N TRP A 72 -9.44 -7.41 -1.74
CA TRP A 72 -10.18 -8.07 -2.80
C TRP A 72 -10.18 -9.58 -2.55
N PRO A 73 -11.34 -10.24 -2.42
CA PRO A 73 -11.43 -11.66 -2.07
C PRO A 73 -11.14 -12.60 -3.26
N GLY A 74 -10.05 -12.41 -3.99
CA GLY A 74 -9.68 -13.26 -5.12
C GLY A 74 -8.20 -13.18 -5.49
N GLU A 75 -7.60 -14.36 -5.66
CA GLU A 75 -6.17 -14.70 -5.91
C GLU A 75 -5.28 -14.82 -4.66
N GLY A 76 -5.68 -15.69 -3.74
CA GLY A 76 -4.85 -16.11 -2.61
C GLY A 76 -5.42 -17.23 -1.73
N ALA A 77 -6.24 -18.11 -2.28
CA ALA A 77 -6.58 -19.40 -1.67
C ALA A 77 -7.11 -20.33 -2.77
N ASP A 78 -6.25 -20.74 -3.70
CA ASP A 78 -6.34 -22.00 -4.46
C ASP A 78 -5.09 -22.12 -5.36
N GLY A 79 -4.22 -23.09 -5.07
CA GLY A 79 -3.04 -23.32 -5.91
C GLY A 79 -1.79 -23.93 -5.27
N SER A 80 -1.87 -24.54 -4.08
CA SER A 80 -0.91 -25.59 -3.70
C SER A 80 -1.68 -26.85 -3.29
N ALA A 81 -2.01 -27.69 -4.26
CA ALA A 81 -2.30 -29.10 -4.08
C ALA A 81 -1.79 -29.85 -5.33
N GLY A 82 -0.96 -30.86 -5.09
CA GLY A 82 -0.05 -31.42 -6.08
C GLY A 82 -0.67 -32.23 -7.22
N ALA A 83 0.10 -32.35 -8.29
CA ALA A 83 0.41 -33.55 -9.05
C ALA A 83 1.51 -33.20 -10.05
#